data_AF-A0A8J6YG31-F1
#
_entry.id   AF-A0A8J6YG31-F1
#
_cell.length_a   1.000
_cell.length_b   1.000
_cell.length_c   1.000
_cell.angle_alpha   90.00
_cell.angle_beta   90.00
_cell.angle_gamma   90.00
#
_symmetry.space_group_name_H-M   'P 1'
#
loop_
_entity.id
_entity.type
_entity.pdbx_description
1 polymer ?
#
loop_
_entity_poly.entity_id
_entity_poly.type
_entity_poly.pdbx_seq_one_letter_code
_entity_poly.pdbx_strand_id
1 'polypeptide(L)'
;MKKTFEARDNLFGERRFDNMTKLFAQRLSVEGSLASIGLSNFYKASNFIQAALKIFFRTNMPPARQFKLLEELDADYDTYKNIFPAVADALIQTVKRSNFGKKQCIEIFYKRLGDPRFGDGRIKWKEVSPKSKDIFSQWLSEKDLEIFFEIVNATAQDKQWKYREKFWRAYLPRIVKTKIFLGYDAKRLAAQIKGKVDLKNGDLKGATANQSVFVFQIGRYIFSEWSHNGKLRVHEVETTLNLFDTAEDFFEKGTISRDVLIRKPIAEWIHSSPKTYSWQGNVSGWLRENCGIDKTEDDWGL
;
A
#
# COMPACT_ATOMS: atom_id res chain seq x y z
N MET A 1 -0.54 -24.51 -42.81
CA MET A 1 -1.83 -23.89 -43.21
C MET A 1 -2.72 -23.52 -42.01
N LYS A 2 -3.04 -24.45 -41.09
CA LYS A 2 -3.91 -24.17 -39.92
C LYS A 2 -3.42 -23.04 -39.00
N LYS A 3 -2.15 -23.09 -38.56
CA LYS A 3 -1.54 -22.03 -37.72
C LYS A 3 -1.52 -20.65 -38.39
N THR A 4 -1.35 -20.61 -39.72
CA THR A 4 -1.37 -19.38 -40.51
C THR A 4 -2.75 -18.72 -40.52
N PHE A 5 -3.82 -19.52 -40.50
CA PHE A 5 -5.19 -19.03 -40.42
C PHE A 5 -5.53 -18.52 -39.02
N GLU A 6 -5.10 -19.24 -37.97
CA GLU A 6 -5.25 -18.81 -36.58
C GLU A 6 -4.52 -17.50 -36.27
N ALA A 7 -3.33 -17.27 -36.85
CA ALA A 7 -2.61 -16.00 -36.70
C ALA A 7 -3.39 -14.82 -37.32
N ARG A 8 -4.02 -15.02 -38.48
CA ARG A 8 -4.72 -13.95 -39.21
C ARG A 8 -5.85 -13.35 -38.38
N ASP A 9 -6.68 -14.19 -37.77
CA ASP A 9 -7.87 -13.75 -37.03
C ASP A 9 -7.51 -13.11 -35.67
N ASN A 10 -6.38 -13.52 -35.07
CA ASN A 10 -5.92 -12.98 -33.79
C ASN A 10 -5.17 -11.65 -33.95
N LEU A 11 -4.53 -11.40 -35.10
CA LEU A 11 -3.66 -10.24 -35.31
C LEU A 11 -4.32 -9.13 -36.14
N PHE A 12 -5.28 -9.48 -37.00
CA PHE A 12 -5.88 -8.54 -37.95
C PHE A 12 -7.41 -8.51 -37.87
N GLY A 13 -8.02 -7.49 -38.48
CA GLY A 13 -9.46 -7.28 -38.48
C GLY A 13 -10.01 -6.57 -37.23
N GLU A 14 -11.32 -6.34 -37.21
CA GLU A 14 -11.97 -5.54 -36.15
C GLU A 14 -11.94 -6.22 -34.78
N ARG A 15 -11.99 -7.56 -34.75
CA ARG A 15 -12.05 -8.36 -33.52
C ARG A 15 -10.69 -8.81 -32.98
N ARG A 16 -9.58 -8.33 -33.56
CA ARG A 16 -8.20 -8.76 -33.21
C ARG A 16 -7.91 -8.69 -31.71
N PHE A 17 -8.33 -7.63 -31.02
CA PHE A 17 -8.09 -7.48 -29.58
C PHE A 17 -8.92 -8.47 -28.75
N ASP A 18 -10.18 -8.71 -29.12
CA ASP A 18 -11.03 -9.71 -28.47
C ASP A 18 -10.46 -11.11 -28.64
N ASN A 19 -10.02 -11.44 -29.85
CA ASN A 19 -9.45 -12.74 -30.20
C ASN A 19 -8.15 -12.98 -29.43
N MET A 20 -7.23 -12.01 -29.44
CA MET A 20 -5.98 -12.11 -28.70
C MET A 20 -6.21 -12.18 -27.17
N THR A 21 -7.17 -11.42 -26.65
CA THR A 21 -7.55 -11.46 -25.23
C THR A 21 -8.12 -12.82 -24.82
N LYS A 22 -8.97 -13.41 -25.66
CA LYS A 22 -9.48 -14.79 -25.46
C LYS A 22 -8.34 -15.80 -25.49
N LEU A 23 -7.36 -15.62 -26.38
CA LEU A 23 -6.22 -16.51 -26.46
C LEU A 23 -5.37 -16.45 -25.18
N PHE A 24 -5.09 -15.25 -24.65
CA PHE A 24 -4.45 -15.08 -23.34
C PHE A 24 -5.26 -15.77 -22.22
N ALA A 25 -6.58 -15.62 -22.23
CA ALA A 25 -7.45 -16.25 -21.24
C ALA A 25 -7.49 -17.79 -21.31
N GLN A 26 -7.28 -18.36 -22.50
CA GLN A 26 -7.21 -19.80 -22.73
C GLN A 26 -5.86 -20.37 -22.33
N ARG A 27 -4.76 -19.70 -22.72
CA ARG A 27 -3.40 -20.21 -22.50
C ARG A 27 -2.83 -19.83 -21.14
N LEU A 28 -3.31 -18.75 -20.55
CA LEU A 28 -2.77 -18.15 -19.32
C LEU A 28 -1.25 -17.97 -19.38
N SER A 29 -0.75 -17.67 -20.58
CA SER A 29 0.64 -17.32 -20.85
C SER A 29 0.74 -16.47 -22.12
N VAL A 30 1.58 -15.44 -22.13
CA VAL A 30 1.82 -14.63 -23.33
C VAL A 30 2.63 -15.45 -24.33
N GLU A 31 3.71 -16.09 -23.88
CA GLU A 31 4.53 -16.97 -24.71
C GLU A 31 3.73 -18.14 -25.27
N GLY A 32 2.94 -18.80 -24.43
CA GLY A 32 2.05 -19.89 -24.86
C GLY A 32 1.01 -19.43 -25.89
N SER A 33 0.53 -18.19 -25.78
CA SER A 33 -0.39 -17.60 -26.75
C SER A 33 0.30 -17.34 -28.09
N LEU A 34 1.45 -16.68 -28.08
CA LEU A 34 2.23 -16.40 -29.30
C LEU A 34 2.63 -17.69 -30.02
N ALA A 35 3.16 -18.68 -29.29
CA ALA A 35 3.57 -19.96 -29.86
C ALA A 35 2.40 -20.71 -30.50
N SER A 36 1.19 -20.61 -29.93
CA SER A 36 0.01 -21.29 -30.47
C SER A 36 -0.42 -20.76 -31.85
N ILE A 37 -0.19 -19.47 -32.12
CA ILE A 37 -0.43 -18.84 -33.43
C ILE A 37 0.83 -18.75 -34.30
N GLY A 38 1.91 -19.43 -33.91
CA GLY A 38 3.15 -19.48 -34.69
C GLY A 38 4.00 -18.21 -34.64
N LEU A 39 3.78 -17.32 -33.66
CA LEU A 39 4.63 -16.16 -33.41
C LEU A 39 5.77 -16.49 -32.43
N SER A 40 6.93 -15.87 -32.65
CA SER A 40 8.06 -15.95 -31.72
C SER A 40 7.90 -14.98 -30.55
N ASN A 41 8.66 -15.25 -29.48
CA ASN A 41 8.70 -14.42 -28.28
C ASN A 41 9.24 -12.99 -28.51
N PHE A 42 9.82 -12.72 -29.69
CA PHE A 42 10.22 -11.36 -30.10
C PHE A 42 9.04 -10.37 -30.10
N TYR A 43 7.82 -10.86 -30.38
CA TYR A 43 6.64 -10.01 -30.47
C TYR A 43 6.00 -9.63 -29.13
N LYS A 44 6.51 -10.14 -28.00
CA LYS A 44 6.01 -9.79 -26.65
C LYS A 44 5.99 -8.27 -26.41
N ALA A 45 7.04 -7.58 -26.86
CA ALA A 45 7.18 -6.13 -26.70
C ALA A 45 6.34 -5.31 -27.70
N SER A 46 5.67 -5.94 -28.68
CA SER A 46 4.95 -5.20 -29.71
C SER A 46 3.78 -4.41 -29.14
N ASN A 47 3.52 -3.24 -29.71
CA ASN A 47 2.42 -2.36 -29.30
C ASN A 47 1.06 -3.07 -29.32
N PHE A 48 0.87 -3.99 -30.28
CA PHE A 48 -0.36 -4.79 -30.37
C PHE A 48 -0.52 -5.72 -29.16
N ILE A 49 0.51 -6.50 -28.82
CA ILE A 49 0.47 -7.44 -27.70
C ILE A 49 0.30 -6.69 -26.37
N GLN A 50 1.04 -5.61 -26.17
CA GLN A 50 0.92 -4.74 -24.99
C GLN A 50 -0.49 -4.13 -24.87
N ALA A 51 -1.10 -3.71 -25.99
CA ALA A 51 -2.48 -3.21 -26.00
C ALA A 51 -3.51 -4.31 -25.69
N ALA A 52 -3.34 -5.50 -26.26
CA ALA A 52 -4.21 -6.65 -25.98
C ALA A 52 -4.11 -7.08 -24.50
N LEU A 53 -2.92 -7.05 -23.91
CA LEU A 53 -2.73 -7.34 -22.48
C LEU A 53 -3.46 -6.33 -21.59
N LYS A 54 -3.38 -5.02 -21.91
CA LYS A 54 -4.15 -4.00 -21.18
C LYS A 54 -5.65 -4.26 -21.23
N ILE A 55 -6.18 -4.75 -22.36
CA ILE A 55 -7.59 -5.13 -22.50
C ILE A 55 -7.89 -6.37 -21.67
N PHE A 56 -7.04 -7.39 -21.73
CA PHE A 56 -7.19 -8.62 -20.93
C PHE A 56 -7.36 -8.32 -19.43
N PHE A 57 -6.53 -7.47 -18.83
CA PHE A 57 -6.65 -7.15 -17.41
C PHE A 57 -7.93 -6.37 -17.05
N ARG A 58 -8.57 -5.71 -18.02
CA ARG A 58 -9.84 -5.00 -17.84
C ARG A 58 -11.07 -5.89 -18.00
N THR A 59 -10.90 -7.13 -18.50
CA THR A 59 -12.01 -8.08 -18.63
C THR A 59 -12.50 -8.58 -17.27
N ASN A 60 -13.76 -9.00 -17.20
CA ASN A 60 -14.36 -9.58 -15.98
C ASN A 60 -13.95 -11.05 -15.80
N MET A 61 -12.65 -11.31 -15.76
CA MET A 61 -12.09 -12.64 -15.56
C MET A 61 -11.85 -12.93 -14.08
N PRO A 62 -11.88 -14.21 -13.66
CA PRO A 62 -11.51 -14.58 -12.30
C PRO A 62 -10.10 -14.06 -11.95
N PRO A 63 -9.91 -13.39 -10.79
CA PRO A 63 -8.64 -12.79 -10.41
C PRO A 63 -7.47 -13.77 -10.48
N ALA A 64 -7.66 -15.03 -10.07
CA ALA A 64 -6.64 -16.07 -10.12
C ALA A 64 -6.04 -16.29 -11.52
N ARG A 65 -6.83 -16.11 -12.59
CA ARG A 65 -6.34 -16.19 -13.97
C ARG A 65 -5.53 -14.97 -14.38
N GLN A 66 -5.94 -13.79 -13.89
CA GLN A 66 -5.19 -12.55 -14.13
C GLN A 66 -3.85 -12.59 -13.39
N PHE A 67 -3.80 -13.13 -12.17
CA PHE A 67 -2.55 -13.29 -11.42
C PHE A 67 -1.54 -14.22 -12.11
N LYS A 68 -1.97 -15.30 -12.75
CA LYS A 68 -1.07 -16.15 -13.55
C LYS A 68 -0.36 -15.37 -14.67
N LEU A 69 -1.10 -14.52 -15.38
CA LEU A 69 -0.48 -13.66 -16.40
C LEU A 69 0.40 -12.57 -15.76
N LEU A 70 -0.02 -11.99 -14.65
CA LEU A 70 0.77 -10.99 -13.92
C LEU A 70 2.12 -11.58 -13.47
N GLU A 71 2.17 -12.83 -13.03
CA GLU A 71 3.40 -13.52 -12.64
C GLU A 71 4.39 -13.62 -13.81
N GLU A 72 3.92 -13.97 -15.02
CA GLU A 72 4.75 -13.96 -16.23
C GLU A 72 5.24 -12.54 -16.58
N LEU A 73 4.35 -11.54 -16.47
CA LEU A 73 4.69 -10.14 -16.70
C LEU A 73 5.71 -9.60 -15.68
N ASP A 74 5.63 -10.03 -14.41
CA ASP A 74 6.61 -9.65 -13.37
C ASP A 74 7.97 -10.31 -13.61
N ALA A 75 7.99 -11.56 -14.07
CA ALA A 75 9.22 -12.28 -14.39
C ALA A 75 9.99 -11.61 -15.54
N ASP A 76 9.28 -11.08 -16.53
CA ASP A 76 9.83 -10.34 -17.69
C ASP A 76 9.49 -8.84 -17.62
N TYR A 77 9.70 -8.25 -16.44
CA TYR A 77 9.27 -6.87 -16.15
C TYR A 77 9.79 -5.84 -17.16
N ASP A 78 11.04 -5.94 -17.60
CA ASP A 78 11.63 -4.94 -18.51
C ASP A 78 10.89 -4.85 -19.85
N THR A 79 10.37 -5.99 -20.33
CA THR A 79 9.54 -6.06 -21.53
C THR A 79 8.18 -5.39 -21.31
N TYR A 80 7.60 -5.52 -20.12
CA TYR A 80 6.22 -5.09 -19.84
C TYR A 80 6.11 -3.81 -18.99
N LYS A 81 7.23 -3.19 -18.58
CA LYS A 81 7.25 -2.06 -17.63
C LYS A 81 6.28 -0.92 -18.00
N ASN A 82 6.07 -0.66 -19.28
CA ASN A 82 5.20 0.41 -19.78
C ASN A 82 3.70 0.12 -19.63
N ILE A 83 3.29 -1.13 -19.44
CA ILE A 83 1.87 -1.48 -19.20
C ILE A 83 1.54 -1.71 -17.74
N PHE A 84 2.55 -1.84 -16.86
CA PHE A 84 2.34 -2.09 -15.44
C PHE A 84 1.39 -1.09 -14.75
N PRO A 85 1.42 0.23 -15.05
CA PRO A 85 0.43 1.16 -14.51
C PRO A 85 -1.01 0.81 -14.92
N ALA A 86 -1.25 0.49 -16.20
CA ALA A 86 -2.57 0.10 -16.67
C ALA A 86 -3.02 -1.26 -16.10
N VAL A 87 -2.09 -2.20 -15.91
CA VAL A 87 -2.35 -3.49 -15.27
C VAL A 87 -2.69 -3.30 -13.78
N ALA A 88 -1.95 -2.44 -13.07
CA ALA A 88 -2.21 -2.10 -11.67
C ALA A 88 -3.59 -1.47 -11.50
N ASP A 89 -3.94 -0.50 -12.34
CA ASP A 89 -5.25 0.16 -12.28
C ASP A 89 -6.42 -0.83 -12.40
N ALA A 90 -6.32 -1.79 -13.32
CA ALA A 90 -7.36 -2.79 -13.53
C ALA A 90 -7.39 -3.81 -12.38
N LEU A 91 -6.23 -4.35 -11.99
CA LEU A 91 -6.16 -5.40 -10.97
C LEU A 91 -6.51 -4.90 -9.58
N ILE A 92 -6.11 -3.70 -9.19
CA ILE A 92 -6.45 -3.14 -7.88
C ILE A 92 -7.97 -3.07 -7.70
N GLN A 93 -8.70 -2.66 -8.74
CA GLN A 93 -10.16 -2.62 -8.70
C GLN A 93 -10.78 -4.02 -8.61
N THR A 94 -10.27 -4.99 -9.36
CA THR A 94 -10.73 -6.38 -9.32
C THR A 94 -10.47 -7.02 -7.95
N VAL A 95 -9.28 -6.82 -7.39
CA VAL A 95 -8.88 -7.31 -6.07
C VAL A 95 -9.68 -6.63 -4.98
N LYS A 96 -9.99 -5.33 -5.08
CA LYS A 96 -10.86 -4.64 -4.11
C LYS A 96 -12.27 -5.24 -4.03
N ARG A 97 -12.82 -5.72 -5.16
CA ARG A 97 -14.15 -6.34 -5.21
C ARG A 97 -14.16 -7.78 -4.70
N SER A 98 -13.12 -8.54 -5.00
CA SER A 98 -13.05 -9.99 -4.71
C SER A 98 -12.28 -10.34 -3.44
N ASN A 99 -11.48 -9.41 -2.92
CA ASN A 99 -10.45 -9.60 -1.87
C ASN A 99 -9.35 -10.64 -2.20
N PHE A 100 -9.43 -11.30 -3.37
CA PHE A 100 -8.48 -12.33 -3.76
C PHE A 100 -7.13 -11.72 -4.17
N GLY A 101 -6.02 -12.23 -3.63
CA GLY A 101 -4.67 -11.85 -4.08
C GLY A 101 -4.21 -10.46 -3.63
N LYS A 102 -4.88 -9.81 -2.66
CA LYS A 102 -4.47 -8.50 -2.10
C LYS A 102 -3.00 -8.45 -1.71
N LYS A 103 -2.50 -9.47 -1.00
CA LYS A 103 -1.10 -9.56 -0.61
C LYS A 103 -0.18 -9.52 -1.84
N GLN A 104 -0.36 -10.45 -2.78
CA GLN A 104 0.43 -10.55 -4.02
C GLN A 104 0.39 -9.24 -4.83
N CYS A 105 -0.78 -8.61 -4.92
CA CYS A 105 -0.98 -7.31 -5.56
C CYS A 105 -0.11 -6.22 -4.93
N ILE A 106 -0.05 -6.17 -3.59
CA ILE A 106 0.82 -5.25 -2.85
C ILE A 106 2.29 -5.57 -3.15
N GLU A 107 2.72 -6.83 -3.04
CA GLU A 107 4.14 -7.19 -3.22
C GLU A 107 4.65 -6.82 -4.62
N ILE A 108 3.89 -7.17 -5.67
CA ILE A 108 4.29 -6.95 -7.06
C ILE A 108 4.29 -5.46 -7.40
N PHE A 109 3.18 -4.76 -7.15
CA PHE A 109 3.09 -3.35 -7.56
C PHE A 109 3.94 -2.43 -6.69
N TYR A 110 4.12 -2.72 -5.40
CA TYR A 110 5.06 -1.97 -4.58
C TYR A 110 6.51 -2.19 -5.08
N LYS A 111 6.91 -3.42 -5.39
CA LYS A 111 8.24 -3.72 -5.94
C LYS A 111 8.52 -2.99 -7.25
N ARG A 112 7.54 -2.92 -8.17
CA ARG A 112 7.74 -2.38 -9.53
C ARG A 112 7.47 -0.89 -9.64
N LEU A 113 6.35 -0.45 -9.10
CA LEU A 113 5.88 0.93 -9.19
C LEU A 113 6.29 1.78 -7.97
N GLY A 114 6.74 1.17 -6.88
CA GLY A 114 7.10 1.87 -5.65
C GLY A 114 5.86 2.28 -4.84
N ASP A 115 6.09 3.15 -3.85
CA ASP A 115 5.02 3.67 -2.98
C ASP A 115 4.29 4.85 -3.66
N PRO A 116 2.99 4.75 -3.99
CA PRO A 116 2.27 5.85 -4.62
C PRO A 116 2.13 7.10 -3.73
N ARG A 117 2.37 6.97 -2.42
CA ARG A 117 2.23 8.07 -1.45
C ARG A 117 3.40 9.04 -1.54
N PHE A 118 4.58 8.60 -1.98
CA PHE A 118 5.87 9.27 -1.78
C PHE A 118 6.86 9.07 -2.95
N GLY A 119 7.77 10.03 -3.15
CA GLY A 119 8.95 9.94 -4.02
C GLY A 119 8.65 9.59 -5.49
N ASP A 120 9.56 8.85 -6.13
CA ASP A 120 9.46 8.38 -7.52
C ASP A 120 8.20 7.55 -7.80
N GLY A 121 7.59 6.96 -6.76
CA GLY A 121 6.33 6.26 -6.90
C GLY A 121 5.23 7.17 -7.41
N ARG A 122 5.20 8.45 -7.01
CA ARG A 122 4.23 9.42 -7.55
C ARG A 122 4.30 9.54 -9.08
N ILE A 123 5.51 9.43 -9.65
CA ILE A 123 5.74 9.48 -11.09
C ILE A 123 5.30 8.16 -11.76
N LYS A 124 5.71 7.01 -11.22
CA LYS A 124 5.38 5.69 -11.78
C LYS A 124 3.89 5.36 -11.73
N TRP A 125 3.18 5.93 -10.77
CA TRP A 125 1.74 5.77 -10.60
C TRP A 125 0.90 6.83 -11.36
N LYS A 126 1.53 7.69 -12.17
CA LYS A 126 0.85 8.78 -12.91
C LYS A 126 -0.32 8.28 -13.78
N GLU A 127 -0.14 7.15 -14.45
CA GLU A 127 -1.15 6.56 -15.35
C GLU A 127 -2.17 5.68 -14.63
N VAL A 128 -2.04 5.49 -13.32
CA VAL A 128 -3.03 4.78 -12.49
C VAL A 128 -4.11 5.76 -12.06
N SER A 129 -5.38 5.35 -12.13
CA SER A 129 -6.48 6.24 -11.77
C SER A 129 -6.41 6.68 -10.30
N PRO A 130 -6.90 7.88 -9.94
CA PRO A 130 -6.95 8.33 -8.56
C PRO A 130 -7.60 7.30 -7.62
N LYS A 131 -8.72 6.72 -8.05
CA LYS A 131 -9.45 5.69 -7.30
C LYS A 131 -8.59 4.47 -6.97
N SER A 132 -7.84 3.93 -7.93
CA SER A 132 -6.97 2.78 -7.71
C SER A 132 -5.77 3.12 -6.83
N LYS A 133 -5.22 4.33 -6.98
CA LYS A 133 -4.17 4.85 -6.08
C LYS A 133 -4.67 4.92 -4.64
N ASP A 134 -5.85 5.48 -4.40
CA ASP A 134 -6.43 5.61 -3.07
C ASP A 134 -6.64 4.23 -2.42
N ILE A 135 -7.17 3.26 -3.18
CA ILE A 135 -7.33 1.88 -2.70
C ILE A 135 -5.98 1.27 -2.31
N PHE A 136 -4.97 1.42 -3.16
CA PHE A 136 -3.65 0.83 -2.90
C PHE A 136 -2.94 1.52 -1.73
N SER A 137 -2.99 2.86 -1.65
CA SER A 137 -2.48 3.63 -0.52
C SER A 137 -3.17 3.25 0.79
N GLN A 138 -4.48 2.94 0.75
CA GLN A 138 -5.20 2.43 1.91
C GLN A 138 -4.69 1.05 2.34
N TRP A 139 -4.43 0.15 1.38
CA TRP A 139 -3.84 -1.16 1.68
C TRP A 139 -2.43 -1.05 2.27
N LEU A 140 -1.62 -0.11 1.80
CA LEU A 140 -0.31 0.15 2.39
C LEU A 140 -0.44 0.70 3.81
N SER A 141 -1.41 1.58 4.05
CA SER A 141 -1.66 2.14 5.39
C SER A 141 -2.12 1.09 6.38
N GLU A 142 -2.98 0.17 5.94
CA GLU A 142 -3.40 -1.01 6.70
C GLU A 142 -2.20 -1.92 7.01
N LYS A 143 -1.33 -2.15 6.02
CA LYS A 143 -0.13 -2.98 6.19
C LYS A 143 0.88 -2.35 7.14
N ASP A 144 1.08 -1.02 7.08
CA ASP A 144 1.94 -0.30 8.01
C ASP A 144 1.39 -0.38 9.45
N LEU A 145 0.07 -0.23 9.63
CA LEU A 145 -0.57 -0.39 10.94
C LEU A 145 -0.36 -1.80 11.52
N GLU A 146 -0.57 -2.84 10.70
CA GLU A 146 -0.33 -4.24 11.07
C GLU A 146 1.11 -4.46 11.51
N ILE A 147 2.07 -4.07 10.67
CA ILE A 147 3.51 -4.23 10.95
C ILE A 147 3.89 -3.51 12.23
N PHE A 148 3.39 -2.29 12.43
CA PHE A 148 3.69 -1.54 13.64
C PHE A 148 3.24 -2.30 14.89
N PHE A 149 2.00 -2.80 14.92
CA PHE A 149 1.49 -3.54 16.07
C PHE A 149 2.09 -4.94 16.22
N GLU A 150 2.55 -5.59 15.14
CA GLU A 150 3.36 -6.81 15.22
C GLU A 150 4.70 -6.54 15.92
N ILE A 151 5.38 -5.43 15.56
CA ILE A 151 6.62 -4.99 16.23
C ILE A 151 6.35 -4.63 17.69
N VAL A 152 5.25 -3.91 17.98
CA VAL A 152 4.85 -3.60 19.35
C VAL A 152 4.62 -4.89 20.13
N ASN A 153 3.85 -5.84 19.60
CA ASN A 153 3.56 -7.10 20.28
C ASN A 153 4.83 -7.92 20.58
N ALA A 154 5.79 -7.91 19.65
CA ALA A 154 7.06 -8.63 19.83
C ALA A 154 8.06 -7.91 20.76
N THR A 155 7.87 -6.61 21.04
CA THR A 155 8.75 -5.82 21.91
C THR A 155 8.12 -5.38 23.24
N ALA A 156 6.80 -5.43 23.35
CA ALA A 156 6.05 -4.89 24.48
C ALA A 156 6.07 -5.83 25.67
N GLN A 157 6.25 -5.24 26.86
CA GLN A 157 6.02 -5.93 28.13
C GLN A 157 4.54 -5.85 28.57
N ASP A 158 3.78 -4.87 28.06
CA ASP A 158 2.40 -4.59 28.48
C ASP A 158 1.37 -4.94 27.40
N LYS A 159 0.26 -5.56 27.79
CA LYS A 159 -0.84 -6.05 26.93
C LYS A 159 -1.78 -4.93 26.43
N GLN A 160 -1.59 -3.68 26.85
CA GLN A 160 -2.46 -2.56 26.46
C GLN A 160 -2.42 -2.21 24.96
N TRP A 161 -1.41 -2.69 24.23
CA TRP A 161 -1.30 -2.47 22.78
C TRP A 161 -2.53 -2.96 22.00
N LYS A 162 -3.26 -3.98 22.47
CA LYS A 162 -4.48 -4.48 21.82
C LYS A 162 -5.59 -3.43 21.75
N TYR A 163 -5.68 -2.59 22.79
CA TYR A 163 -6.64 -1.49 22.82
C TYR A 163 -6.29 -0.40 21.79
N ARG A 164 -4.99 -0.11 21.67
CA ARG A 164 -4.47 0.84 20.68
C ARG A 164 -4.66 0.35 19.25
N GLU A 165 -4.39 -0.93 19.01
CA GLU A 165 -4.59 -1.55 17.70
C GLU A 165 -6.05 -1.47 17.27
N LYS A 166 -6.97 -1.94 18.12
CA LYS A 166 -8.41 -1.90 17.86
C LYS A 166 -8.92 -0.47 17.63
N PHE A 167 -8.48 0.48 18.47
CA PHE A 167 -8.80 1.90 18.30
C PHE A 167 -8.36 2.40 16.91
N TRP A 168 -7.09 2.27 16.55
CA TRP A 168 -6.59 2.79 15.27
C TRP A 168 -7.15 2.06 14.05
N ARG A 169 -7.48 0.76 14.17
CA ARG A 169 -8.18 0.02 13.12
C ARG A 169 -9.56 0.62 12.79
N ALA A 170 -10.28 1.15 13.78
CA ALA A 170 -11.57 1.82 13.56
C ALA A 170 -11.44 3.13 12.76
N TYR A 171 -10.30 3.81 12.87
CA TYR A 171 -9.99 5.04 12.13
C TYR A 171 -9.25 4.79 10.81
N LEU A 172 -8.82 3.57 10.54
CA LEU A 172 -8.03 3.21 9.36
C LEU A 172 -8.60 3.78 8.03
N PRO A 173 -9.92 3.78 7.77
CA PRO A 173 -10.47 4.38 6.54
C PRO A 173 -10.26 5.90 6.39
N ARG A 174 -9.86 6.59 7.46
CA ARG A 174 -9.55 8.03 7.48
C ARG A 174 -8.06 8.30 7.58
N ILE A 175 -7.26 7.26 7.83
CA ILE A 175 -5.81 7.34 7.90
C ILE A 175 -5.26 7.35 6.47
N VAL A 176 -4.56 8.43 6.15
CA VAL A 176 -3.82 8.61 4.90
C VAL A 176 -2.35 8.84 5.22
N LYS A 177 -1.47 8.63 4.23
CA LYS A 177 -0.01 8.83 4.33
C LYS A 177 0.58 8.28 5.64
N THR A 178 1.00 7.03 5.64
CA THR A 178 1.59 6.41 6.82
C THR A 178 3.08 6.14 6.64
N LYS A 179 3.82 6.13 7.75
CA LYS A 179 5.20 5.67 7.79
C LYS A 179 5.57 5.17 9.18
N ILE A 180 6.33 4.07 9.21
CA ILE A 180 6.89 3.55 10.46
C ILE A 180 8.36 4.00 10.54
N PHE A 181 8.72 4.61 11.66
CA PHE A 181 10.10 4.92 12.01
C PHE A 181 10.56 3.99 13.13
N LEU A 182 11.69 3.32 12.93
CA LEU A 182 12.18 2.26 13.81
C LEU A 182 13.51 2.66 14.44
N GLY A 183 13.63 2.42 15.75
CA GLY A 183 14.92 2.35 16.42
C GLY A 183 15.73 1.15 15.94
N TYR A 184 17.02 1.13 16.28
CA TYR A 184 17.98 0.16 15.75
C TYR A 184 17.58 -1.31 15.96
N ASP A 185 17.16 -1.69 17.17
CA ASP A 185 16.77 -3.07 17.49
C ASP A 185 15.40 -3.41 16.88
N ALA A 186 14.47 -2.45 16.92
CA ALA A 186 13.16 -2.62 16.30
C ALA A 186 13.27 -2.82 14.78
N LYS A 187 14.25 -2.22 14.13
CA LYS A 187 14.55 -2.41 12.70
C LYS A 187 15.01 -3.84 12.39
N ARG A 188 15.87 -4.41 13.25
CA ARG A 188 16.32 -5.80 13.12
C ARG A 188 15.15 -6.78 13.28
N LEU A 189 14.29 -6.54 14.27
CA LEU A 189 13.09 -7.36 14.49
C LEU A 189 12.09 -7.22 13.35
N ALA A 190 11.85 -6.00 12.85
CA ALA A 190 10.99 -5.76 11.71
C ALA A 190 11.47 -6.51 10.46
N ALA A 191 12.79 -6.61 10.24
CA ALA A 191 13.34 -7.40 9.14
C ALA A 191 13.11 -8.91 9.28
N GLN A 192 12.91 -9.42 10.50
CA GLN A 192 12.54 -10.81 10.75
C GLN A 192 11.03 -11.05 10.57
N ILE A 193 10.20 -10.06 10.94
CA ILE A 193 8.73 -10.12 10.82
C ILE A 193 8.29 -9.90 9.36
N LYS A 194 8.87 -8.90 8.69
CA LYS A 194 8.63 -8.61 7.28
C LYS A 194 9.27 -9.71 6.46
N GLY A 195 8.45 -10.62 5.92
CA GLY A 195 8.85 -11.45 4.78
C GLY A 195 9.18 -10.59 3.54
N LYS A 196 8.96 -11.11 2.33
CA LYS A 196 9.38 -10.49 1.05
C LYS A 196 8.85 -9.07 0.72
N VAL A 197 7.99 -8.46 1.54
CA VAL A 197 7.48 -7.09 1.32
C VAL A 197 8.25 -6.11 2.19
N ASP A 198 9.35 -5.60 1.65
CA ASP A 198 10.16 -4.55 2.28
C ASP A 198 9.49 -3.17 2.08
N LEU A 199 8.39 -2.94 2.82
CA LEU A 199 7.87 -1.58 2.96
C LEU A 199 8.96 -0.73 3.63
N LYS A 200 9.40 0.35 2.97
CA LYS A 200 10.54 1.16 3.38
C LYS A 200 10.21 1.89 4.68
N ASN A 201 10.66 1.34 5.81
CA ASN A 201 10.63 2.03 7.09
C ASN A 201 11.67 3.17 7.10
N GLY A 202 11.43 4.18 7.94
CA GLY A 202 12.45 5.17 8.29
C GLY A 202 13.23 4.78 9.54
N ASP A 203 14.39 5.42 9.73
CA ASP A 203 15.19 5.31 10.94
C ASP A 203 14.75 6.34 11.99
N LEU A 204 14.63 5.92 13.25
CA LEU A 204 14.35 6.79 14.39
C LEU A 204 15.64 7.07 15.17
N LYS A 205 16.03 8.34 15.27
CA LYS A 205 17.21 8.79 16.03
C LYS A 205 16.80 9.50 17.34
N GLY A 206 17.65 9.40 18.36
CA GLY A 206 17.41 10.06 19.66
C GLY A 206 16.32 9.41 20.52
N ALA A 207 15.82 8.24 20.12
CA ALA A 207 14.91 7.39 20.89
C ALA A 207 15.65 6.14 21.40
N THR A 208 15.03 5.36 22.28
CA THR A 208 15.61 4.07 22.68
C THR A 208 15.65 3.11 21.48
N ALA A 209 16.63 2.21 21.44
CA ALA A 209 16.85 1.32 20.29
C ALA A 209 15.66 0.41 19.95
N ASN A 210 14.83 0.10 20.96
CA ASN A 210 13.62 -0.71 20.84
C ASN A 210 12.35 0.12 20.55
N GLN A 211 12.41 1.45 20.51
CA GLN A 211 11.26 2.30 20.24
C GLN A 211 10.92 2.32 18.74
N SER A 212 9.63 2.43 18.47
CA SER A 212 9.08 2.59 17.12
C SER A 212 7.98 3.64 17.17
N VAL A 213 7.81 4.36 16.06
CA VAL A 213 6.74 5.34 15.91
C VAL A 213 6.00 5.06 14.61
N PHE A 214 4.69 4.91 14.71
CA PHE A 214 3.79 4.93 13.57
C PHE A 214 3.30 6.36 13.39
N VAL A 215 3.71 6.98 12.30
CA VAL A 215 3.31 8.33 11.94
C VAL A 215 2.32 8.25 10.80
N PHE A 216 1.22 8.99 10.92
CA PHE A 216 0.15 8.97 9.93
C PHE A 216 -0.63 10.27 9.90
N GLN A 217 -1.34 10.53 8.81
CA GLN A 217 -2.15 11.73 8.65
C GLN A 217 -3.65 11.42 8.72
N ILE A 218 -4.40 12.26 9.44
CA ILE A 218 -5.87 12.31 9.38
C ILE A 218 -6.25 13.78 9.19
N GLY A 219 -6.96 14.09 8.10
CA GLY A 219 -7.31 15.47 7.77
C GLY A 219 -6.06 16.34 7.66
N ARG A 220 -6.02 17.45 8.41
CA ARG A 220 -4.89 18.39 8.46
C ARG A 220 -3.85 18.07 9.54
N TYR A 221 -3.94 16.91 10.18
CA TYR A 221 -3.14 16.59 11.36
C TYR A 221 -2.28 15.34 11.14
N ILE A 222 -1.06 15.39 11.67
CA ILE A 222 -0.12 14.28 11.75
C ILE A 222 -0.15 13.72 13.17
N PHE A 223 -0.41 12.43 13.27
CA PHE A 223 -0.42 11.67 14.50
C PHE A 223 0.86 10.86 14.61
N SER A 224 1.44 10.81 15.81
CA SER A 224 2.61 9.99 16.14
C SER A 224 2.27 9.04 17.27
N GLU A 225 2.01 7.77 16.95
CA GLU A 225 1.74 6.69 17.90
C GLU A 225 3.04 5.95 18.22
N TRP A 226 3.38 5.86 19.51
CA TRP A 226 4.66 5.30 19.97
C TRP A 226 4.47 3.89 20.54
N SER A 227 5.38 2.96 20.25
CA SER A 227 5.17 1.55 20.62
C SER A 227 5.15 1.26 22.13
N HIS A 228 6.00 1.93 22.92
CA HIS A 228 6.12 1.75 24.39
C HIS A 228 5.16 2.67 25.17
N ASN A 229 5.47 3.00 26.44
CA ASN A 229 4.81 4.03 27.26
C ASN A 229 4.97 5.47 26.71
N GLY A 230 5.14 5.62 25.39
CA GLY A 230 5.23 6.91 24.72
C GLY A 230 3.83 7.49 24.55
N LYS A 231 3.73 8.82 24.70
CA LYS A 231 2.48 9.55 24.45
C LYS A 231 2.12 9.49 22.97
N LEU A 232 0.82 9.40 22.68
CA LEU A 232 0.26 9.81 21.40
C LEU A 232 0.45 11.33 21.28
N ARG A 233 0.90 11.79 20.10
CA ARG A 233 1.07 13.23 19.82
C ARG A 233 0.43 13.60 18.51
N VAL A 234 -0.07 14.84 18.48
CA VAL A 234 -0.70 15.42 17.30
C VAL A 234 -0.04 16.74 16.97
N HIS A 235 0.16 16.91 15.68
CA HIS A 235 0.84 18.01 15.04
C HIS A 235 -0.06 18.49 13.91
N GLU A 236 -0.30 19.79 13.78
CA GLU A 236 -0.98 20.31 12.59
C GLU A 236 0.04 20.46 11.47
N VAL A 237 -0.35 20.03 10.26
CA VAL A 237 0.54 20.04 9.10
C VAL A 237 1.12 21.44 8.91
N GLU A 238 0.29 22.47 8.80
CA GLU A 238 0.74 23.84 8.50
C GLU A 238 1.72 24.42 9.52
N THR A 239 1.53 24.13 10.81
CA THR A 239 2.37 24.69 11.90
C THR A 239 3.62 23.84 12.21
N THR A 240 3.59 22.55 11.88
CA THR A 240 4.72 21.62 12.06
C THR A 240 5.76 21.75 10.95
N LEU A 241 5.38 22.35 9.83
CA LEU A 241 6.20 22.61 8.65
C LEU A 241 7.15 23.82 8.75
N ASN A 242 7.29 24.45 9.92
CA ASN A 242 8.41 25.41 10.13
C ASN A 242 9.81 24.74 10.05
N LEU A 243 9.89 23.42 9.82
CA LEU A 243 11.10 22.63 9.59
C LEU A 243 11.11 21.84 8.26
N PHE A 244 10.03 21.88 7.45
CA PHE A 244 9.90 21.11 6.22
C PHE A 244 9.03 21.83 5.18
N ASP A 245 9.33 21.69 3.89
CA ASP A 245 8.62 22.43 2.84
C ASP A 245 7.18 21.92 2.62
N THR A 246 6.93 20.60 2.78
CA THR A 246 5.59 19.99 2.69
C THR A 246 5.41 18.76 3.61
N ALA A 247 4.17 18.33 3.82
CA ALA A 247 3.87 17.08 4.54
C ALA A 247 4.43 15.85 3.80
N GLU A 248 4.45 15.89 2.48
CA GLU A 248 5.04 14.89 1.61
C GLU A 248 6.53 14.70 1.91
N ASP A 249 7.28 15.80 2.05
CA ASP A 249 8.72 15.76 2.36
C ASP A 249 9.00 15.13 3.73
N PHE A 250 8.11 15.36 4.69
CA PHE A 250 8.18 14.73 6.01
C PHE A 250 8.07 13.21 5.91
N PHE A 251 7.06 12.71 5.20
CA PHE A 251 6.86 11.26 5.06
C PHE A 251 7.86 10.63 4.09
N GLU A 252 8.51 11.38 3.21
CA GLU A 252 9.59 10.87 2.36
C GLU A 252 10.87 10.57 3.14
N LYS A 253 11.09 11.19 4.31
CA LYS A 253 12.37 11.08 5.04
C LYS A 253 12.79 9.66 5.36
N GLY A 254 14.04 9.32 5.02
CA GLY A 254 14.67 8.07 5.44
C GLY A 254 14.97 8.03 6.95
N THR A 255 15.01 9.18 7.62
CA THR A 255 15.34 9.29 9.04
C THR A 255 14.59 10.44 9.71
N ILE A 256 14.14 10.23 10.94
CA ILE A 256 13.55 11.26 11.79
C ILE A 256 14.19 11.27 13.18
N SER A 257 14.36 12.46 13.77
CA SER A 257 14.76 12.59 15.17
C SER A 257 13.53 12.61 16.08
N ARG A 258 13.66 11.98 17.25
CA ARG A 258 12.68 12.08 18.33
C ARG A 258 12.29 13.53 18.64
N ASP A 259 13.25 14.44 18.64
CA ASP A 259 13.02 15.84 19.00
C ASP A 259 12.04 16.53 18.06
N VAL A 260 12.02 16.14 16.77
CA VAL A 260 11.03 16.62 15.80
C VAL A 260 9.63 16.17 16.22
N LEU A 261 9.50 14.90 16.60
CA LEU A 261 8.21 14.26 16.93
C LEU A 261 7.65 14.67 18.30
N ILE A 262 8.46 15.24 19.20
CA ILE A 262 8.02 15.68 20.52
C ILE A 262 7.91 17.19 20.67
N ARG A 263 8.40 17.96 19.69
CA ARG A 263 8.41 19.42 19.75
C ARG A 263 7.01 19.97 19.51
N LYS A 264 6.53 20.76 20.48
CA LYS A 264 5.31 21.57 20.41
C LYS A 264 4.11 20.85 19.76
N PRO A 265 3.69 19.67 20.26
CA PRO A 265 2.45 19.07 19.79
C PRO A 265 1.27 19.97 20.14
N ILE A 266 0.26 20.01 19.28
CA ILE A 266 -1.00 20.73 19.58
C ILE A 266 -1.87 19.93 20.56
N ALA A 267 -1.66 18.62 20.65
CA ALA A 267 -2.28 17.75 21.63
C ALA A 267 -1.40 16.52 21.90
N GLU A 268 -1.46 16.00 23.13
CA GLU A 268 -0.80 14.76 23.50
C GLU A 268 -1.56 14.00 24.59
N TRP A 269 -1.51 12.67 24.55
CA TRP A 269 -2.18 11.80 25.51
C TRP A 269 -1.29 10.64 25.93
N ILE A 270 -1.37 10.29 27.21
CA ILE A 270 -0.93 8.98 27.70
C ILE A 270 -2.07 7.97 27.46
N HIS A 271 -1.73 6.71 27.20
CA HIS A 271 -2.72 5.65 27.02
C HIS A 271 -3.25 5.10 28.35
N SER A 272 -3.77 5.99 29.21
CA SER A 272 -4.24 5.66 30.56
C SER A 272 -5.62 4.99 30.57
N SER A 273 -5.80 4.06 31.50
CA SER A 273 -7.08 3.35 31.74
C SER A 273 -7.78 2.82 30.47
N PRO A 274 -7.07 2.08 29.61
CA PRO A 274 -7.61 1.59 28.33
C PRO A 274 -8.82 0.65 28.47
N LYS A 275 -8.94 -0.06 29.61
CA LYS A 275 -10.07 -0.95 29.94
C LYS A 275 -11.37 -0.20 30.21
N THR A 276 -11.27 1.07 30.60
CA THR A 276 -12.43 1.95 30.86
C THR A 276 -12.49 3.06 29.81
N TYR A 277 -11.87 2.83 28.65
CA TYR A 277 -11.94 3.69 27.48
C TYR A 277 -11.50 5.16 27.68
N SER A 278 -10.77 5.46 28.76
CA SER A 278 -10.50 6.84 29.16
C SER A 278 -9.69 7.61 28.12
N TRP A 279 -8.52 7.10 27.72
CA TRP A 279 -7.72 7.77 26.69
C TRP A 279 -8.41 7.71 25.31
N GLN A 280 -9.09 6.62 24.99
CA GLN A 280 -9.79 6.45 23.72
C GLN A 280 -10.92 7.48 23.55
N GLY A 281 -11.71 7.70 24.59
CA GLY A 281 -12.77 8.71 24.62
C GLY A 281 -12.22 10.12 24.42
N ASN A 282 -11.10 10.45 25.08
CA ASN A 282 -10.43 11.74 24.92
C ASN A 282 -9.93 11.96 23.48
N VAL A 283 -9.26 10.96 22.89
CA VAL A 283 -8.75 11.05 21.51
C VAL A 283 -9.90 11.07 20.51
N SER A 284 -10.96 10.28 20.74
CA SER A 284 -12.17 10.27 19.90
C SER A 284 -12.89 11.61 19.93
N GLY A 285 -13.09 12.20 21.13
CA GLY A 285 -13.66 13.53 21.28
C GLY A 285 -12.87 14.57 20.50
N TRP A 286 -11.54 14.52 20.60
CA TRP A 286 -10.66 15.41 19.85
C TRP A 286 -10.79 15.21 18.33
N LEU A 287 -10.82 13.97 17.84
CA LEU A 287 -11.00 13.64 16.42
C LEU A 287 -12.38 14.08 15.90
N ARG A 288 -13.42 14.00 16.72
CA ARG A 288 -14.75 14.51 16.39
C ARG A 288 -14.74 16.03 16.23
N GLU A 289 -14.16 16.74 17.19
CA GLU A 289 -14.10 18.21 17.20
C GLU A 289 -13.23 18.77 16.07
N ASN A 290 -12.08 18.15 15.80
CA ASN A 290 -11.06 18.71 14.90
C ASN A 290 -11.08 18.11 13.49
N CYS A 291 -11.53 16.86 13.35
CA CYS A 291 -11.58 16.16 12.06
C CYS A 291 -13.00 15.85 11.58
N GLY A 292 -14.03 16.10 12.40
CA GLY A 292 -15.42 15.72 12.08
C GLY A 292 -15.63 14.21 11.95
N ILE A 293 -14.81 13.41 12.64
CA ILE A 293 -14.90 11.95 12.61
C ILE A 293 -15.46 11.48 13.94
N ASP A 294 -16.70 10.96 13.91
CA ASP A 294 -17.34 10.40 15.08
C ASP A 294 -17.19 8.88 15.10
N LYS A 295 -16.63 8.36 16.21
CA LYS A 295 -16.41 6.94 16.46
C LYS A 295 -16.58 6.65 17.95
N THR A 296 -17.31 5.59 18.24
CA THR A 296 -17.69 5.21 19.61
C THR A 296 -16.97 3.94 20.05
N GLU A 297 -17.19 3.52 21.30
CA GLU A 297 -16.67 2.26 21.85
C GLU A 297 -17.05 1.04 20.99
N ASP A 298 -18.28 1.05 20.44
CA ASP A 298 -18.79 -0.01 19.57
C ASP A 298 -17.96 -0.14 18.28
N ASP A 299 -17.50 0.98 17.72
CA ASP A 299 -16.68 0.98 16.51
C ASP A 299 -15.29 0.37 16.72
N TRP A 300 -14.76 0.44 17.93
CA TRP A 300 -13.43 -0.09 18.25
C TRP A 300 -13.45 -1.62 18.38
N GLY A 301 -14.64 -2.23 18.50
CA GLY A 301 -14.80 -3.68 18.66
C GLY A 301 -14.05 -4.20 19.87
N LEU A 302 -14.03 -3.41 20.96
CA LEU A 302 -13.17 -3.63 22.12
C LEU A 302 -13.67 -4.63 23.13
#